data_AF-B1IG95-F1
#
_entry.id   AF-B1IG95-F1
#
_cell.length_a   1.000
_cell.length_b   1.000
_cell.length_c   1.000
_cell.angle_alpha   90.00
_cell.angle_beta   90.00
_cell.angle_gamma   90.00
#
_symmetry.space_group_name_H-M   'P 1'
#
loop_
_entity.id
_entity.type
_entity.pdbx_description
1 polymer ?
#
loop_
_entity_poly.entity_id
_entity_poly.type
_entity_poly.pdbx_seq_one_letter_code
_entity_poly.pdbx_strand_id
1 'polypeptide(L)'
;MKINGAELKDLDILDLEVAEKYEKAIKGIDGIAEKVQGMTIADSVRTQCNAIFKIFNDLFGEGTDKKIFGNKVNLLTCLQAFDELITQTNASRAEVEKIANKYSPNRAARRKKK
;
A
#
# COMPACT_ATOMS: atom_id res chain seq x y z
N MET A 1 -10.51 -5.48 -2.26
CA MET A 1 -9.82 -4.62 -3.23
C MET A 1 -9.29 -5.43 -4.40
N LYS A 2 -9.10 -4.80 -5.56
CA LYS A 2 -8.53 -5.46 -6.75
C LYS A 2 -7.11 -4.94 -6.98
N ILE A 3 -6.14 -5.85 -7.07
CA ILE A 3 -4.73 -5.54 -7.32
C ILE A 3 -4.20 -6.48 -8.40
N ASN A 4 -3.64 -5.93 -9.49
CA ASN A 4 -3.15 -6.68 -10.66
C ASN A 4 -4.15 -7.76 -11.14
N GLY A 5 -5.44 -7.44 -11.16
CA GLY A 5 -6.49 -8.39 -11.55
C GLY A 5 -6.94 -9.38 -10.48
N ALA A 6 -6.19 -9.54 -9.39
CA ALA A 6 -6.53 -10.44 -8.28
C ALA A 6 -7.46 -9.76 -7.27
N GLU A 7 -8.47 -10.50 -6.79
CA GLU A 7 -9.35 -10.08 -5.70
C GLU A 7 -8.72 -10.40 -4.34
N LEU A 8 -8.53 -9.36 -3.54
CA LEU A 8 -7.99 -9.40 -2.19
C LEU A 8 -9.01 -8.85 -1.20
N LYS A 9 -8.88 -9.22 0.07
CA LYS A 9 -9.67 -8.62 1.15
C LYS A 9 -9.39 -7.11 1.22
N ASP A 10 -10.39 -6.32 1.56
CA ASP A 10 -10.16 -4.90 1.82
C ASP A 10 -9.27 -4.72 3.06
N LEU A 11 -8.34 -3.77 2.98
CA LEU A 11 -7.48 -3.37 4.08
C LEU A 11 -8.11 -2.16 4.75
N ASP A 12 -8.66 -2.37 5.93
CA ASP A 12 -9.11 -1.26 6.77
C ASP A 12 -7.91 -0.64 7.48
N ILE A 13 -7.23 0.30 6.81
CA ILE A 13 -6.06 1.00 7.39
C ILE A 13 -6.42 1.91 8.57
N LEU A 14 -7.71 2.09 8.86
CA LEU A 14 -8.17 2.87 10.01
C LEU A 14 -8.29 2.01 11.27
N ASP A 15 -8.25 0.68 11.12
CA ASP A 15 -8.06 -0.25 12.23
C ASP A 15 -6.60 -0.23 12.70
N LEU A 16 -6.38 -0.18 14.02
CA LEU A 16 -5.04 -0.05 14.61
C LEU A 16 -4.14 -1.24 14.28
N GLU A 17 -4.65 -2.46 14.41
CA GLU A 17 -3.84 -3.66 14.18
C GLU A 17 -3.44 -3.79 12.71
N VAL A 18 -4.35 -3.42 11.80
CA VAL A 18 -4.08 -3.39 10.36
C VAL A 18 -3.10 -2.27 10.00
N ALA A 19 -3.25 -1.09 10.60
CA ALA A 19 -2.34 0.04 10.40
C ALA A 19 -0.90 -0.30 10.83
N GLU A 20 -0.73 -0.90 12.01
CA GLU A 20 0.59 -1.33 12.49
C GLU A 20 1.25 -2.36 11.56
N LYS A 21 0.48 -3.34 11.08
CA LYS A 21 0.97 -4.33 10.10
C LYS A 21 1.38 -3.66 8.80
N TYR A 22 0.58 -2.72 8.30
CA TYR A 22 0.89 -1.96 7.09
C TYR A 22 2.16 -1.12 7.24
N GLU A 23 2.26 -0.33 8.31
CA GLU A 23 3.46 0.49 8.53
C GLU A 23 4.72 -0.36 8.66
N LYS A 24 4.63 -1.50 9.35
CA LYS A 24 5.75 -2.45 9.46
C LYS A 24 6.13 -3.05 8.11
N ALA A 25 5.15 -3.40 7.28
CA ALA A 25 5.38 -3.96 5.95
C ALA A 25 6.05 -2.93 5.01
N ILE A 26 5.56 -1.68 5.00
CA ILE A 26 6.11 -0.59 4.18
C ILE A 26 7.53 -0.21 4.61
N LYS A 27 7.81 -0.13 5.92
CA LYS A 27 9.17 0.10 6.45
C LYS A 27 10.18 -0.94 5.98
N GLY A 28 9.73 -2.14 5.61
CA GLY A 28 10.60 -3.20 5.08
C GLY A 28 11.24 -2.88 3.73
N ILE A 29 10.71 -1.89 3.01
CA ILE A 29 11.14 -1.48 1.66
C ILE A 29 12.03 -0.23 1.72
N ASP A 30 12.10 0.45 2.87
CA ASP A 30 12.94 1.63 3.04
C ASP A 30 14.40 1.28 2.78
N GLY A 31 15.07 2.12 1.99
CA GLY A 31 16.46 1.92 1.58
C GLY A 31 16.69 0.83 0.55
N ILE A 32 15.65 0.18 -0.01
CA ILE A 32 15.85 -0.78 -1.11
C ILE A 32 16.44 -0.12 -2.35
N ALA A 33 16.04 1.11 -2.66
CA ALA A 33 16.60 1.86 -3.78
C ALA A 33 18.12 2.05 -3.65
N GLU A 34 18.61 2.28 -2.43
CA GLU A 34 20.04 2.38 -2.13
C GLU A 34 20.73 1.01 -2.19
N LYS A 35 20.09 -0.03 -1.65
CA LYS A 35 20.63 -1.41 -1.67
C LYS A 35 20.83 -1.95 -3.07
N VAL A 36 20.01 -1.55 -4.04
CA VAL A 36 20.14 -2.02 -5.43
C VAL A 36 21.14 -1.20 -6.25
N GLN A 37 21.72 -0.13 -5.68
CA GLN A 37 22.77 0.62 -6.37
C GLN A 37 24.01 -0.27 -6.57
N GLY A 38 24.53 -0.30 -7.80
CA GLY A 38 25.68 -1.12 -8.16
C GLY A 38 25.39 -2.61 -8.36
N MET A 39 24.14 -3.06 -8.16
CA MET A 39 23.72 -4.42 -8.52
C MET A 39 23.51 -4.57 -10.03
N THR A 40 23.54 -5.82 -10.51
CA THR A 40 23.11 -6.11 -11.87
C THR A 40 21.60 -5.85 -12.03
N ILE A 41 21.13 -5.70 -13.28
CA ILE A 41 19.70 -5.52 -13.55
C ILE A 41 18.89 -6.72 -13.02
N ALA A 42 19.38 -7.94 -13.20
CA ALA A 42 18.69 -9.13 -12.73
C ALA A 42 18.56 -9.18 -11.20
N ASP A 43 19.64 -8.83 -10.48
CA ASP A 43 19.65 -8.84 -9.01
C ASP A 43 18.82 -7.72 -8.42
N SER A 44 18.86 -6.52 -9.02
CA SER A 44 18.03 -5.40 -8.60
C SER A 44 16.54 -5.67 -8.80
N VAL A 45 16.15 -6.27 -9.93
CA VAL A 45 14.76 -6.70 -10.19
C VAL A 45 14.32 -7.75 -9.17
N ARG A 46 15.14 -8.76 -8.91
CA ARG A 46 14.84 -9.80 -7.94
C ARG A 46 14.66 -9.23 -6.53
N THR A 47 15.56 -8.34 -6.11
CA THR A 47 15.55 -7.73 -4.78
C THR A 47 14.29 -6.89 -4.57
N GLN A 48 13.95 -6.03 -5.54
CA GLN A 48 12.77 -5.16 -5.45
C GLN A 48 11.47 -5.97 -5.49
N CYS A 49 11.31 -6.91 -6.42
CA CYS A 49 10.10 -7.72 -6.49
C CYS A 49 9.92 -8.61 -5.24
N ASN A 50 10.98 -9.22 -4.72
CA ASN A 50 10.88 -10.04 -3.51
C ASN A 50 10.45 -9.23 -2.29
N ALA A 51 10.93 -7.99 -2.17
CA ALA A 51 10.46 -7.09 -1.12
C ALA A 51 8.97 -6.76 -1.29
N ILE A 52 8.53 -6.50 -2.53
CA ILE A 52 7.12 -6.26 -2.82
C ILE A 52 6.26 -7.49 -2.49
N PHE A 53 6.69 -8.69 -2.89
CA PHE A 53 6.01 -9.94 -2.56
C PHE A 53 5.86 -10.14 -1.06
N LYS A 54 6.90 -9.80 -0.29
CA LYS A 54 6.87 -9.88 1.16
C LYS A 54 5.80 -8.97 1.76
N ILE A 55 5.65 -7.73 1.28
CA ILE A 55 4.59 -6.82 1.76
C ILE A 55 3.22 -7.45 1.56
N PHE A 56 2.95 -7.99 0.37
CA PHE A 56 1.66 -8.61 0.07
C PHE A 56 1.40 -9.83 0.95
N ASN A 57 2.43 -10.64 1.22
CA ASN A 57 2.30 -11.78 2.11
C ASN A 57 2.12 -11.38 3.58
N ASP A 58 2.84 -10.36 4.04
CA ASP A 58 2.73 -9.85 5.42
C ASP A 58 1.36 -9.20 5.68
N LEU A 59 0.78 -8.54 4.67
CA LEU A 59 -0.50 -7.84 4.79
C LEU A 59 -1.71 -8.76 4.62
N PHE A 60 -1.68 -9.67 3.64
CA PHE A 60 -2.85 -10.45 3.24
C PHE A 60 -2.73 -11.94 3.56
N GLY A 61 -1.56 -12.38 4.04
CA GLY A 61 -1.24 -13.77 4.35
C GLY A 61 -0.34 -14.43 3.30
N GLU A 62 0.38 -15.48 3.72
CA GLU A 62 1.33 -16.21 2.88
C GLU A 62 0.70 -16.72 1.57
N GLY A 63 1.45 -16.58 0.47
CA GLY A 63 1.04 -17.01 -0.87
C GLY A 63 0.16 -16.01 -1.63
N THR A 64 -0.12 -14.83 -1.03
CA THR A 64 -0.81 -13.75 -1.73
C THR A 64 0.01 -13.22 -2.90
N ASP A 65 1.33 -13.14 -2.77
CA ASP A 65 2.24 -12.81 -3.86
C ASP A 65 2.03 -13.69 -5.08
N LYS A 66 1.94 -15.01 -4.90
CA LYS A 66 1.69 -15.94 -6.02
C LYS A 66 0.32 -15.75 -6.64
N LYS A 67 -0.68 -15.37 -5.85
CA LYS A 67 -2.03 -15.07 -6.35
C LYS A 67 -2.03 -13.83 -7.25
N ILE A 68 -1.23 -12.82 -6.90
CA ILE A 68 -1.17 -11.52 -7.61
C ILE A 68 -0.22 -11.59 -8.81
N PHE A 69 0.97 -12.16 -8.63
CA PHE A 69 2.08 -12.09 -9.59
C PHE A 69 2.30 -13.41 -10.37
N GLY A 70 1.66 -14.50 -9.93
CA GLY A 70 1.89 -15.83 -10.49
C GLY A 70 3.31 -16.32 -10.26
N ASN A 71 3.87 -16.99 -11.26
CA ASN A 71 5.24 -17.52 -11.23
C ASN A 71 6.27 -16.61 -11.92
N LYS A 72 5.86 -15.42 -12.39
CA LYS A 72 6.73 -14.52 -13.13
C LYS A 72 7.23 -13.40 -12.21
N VAL A 73 8.50 -13.06 -12.34
CA VAL A 73 9.11 -11.91 -11.66
C VAL A 73 9.30 -10.80 -12.67
N ASN A 74 8.46 -9.77 -12.61
CA ASN A 74 8.50 -8.61 -13.51
C ASN A 74 8.41 -7.33 -12.68
N LEU A 75 9.45 -6.49 -12.75
CA LEU A 75 9.52 -5.28 -11.93
C LEU A 75 8.39 -4.29 -12.18
N LEU A 76 7.98 -4.10 -13.44
CA LEU A 76 6.89 -3.18 -13.77
C LEU A 76 5.58 -3.64 -13.14
N THR A 77 5.28 -4.95 -13.24
CA THR A 77 4.10 -5.54 -12.58
C THR A 77 4.17 -5.42 -11.05
N CYS A 78 5.34 -5.67 -10.46
CA CYS A 78 5.55 -5.51 -9.02
C CYS A 78 5.25 -4.06 -8.58
N LEU A 79 5.81 -3.07 -9.28
CA LEU A 79 5.63 -1.65 -8.97
C LEU A 79 4.19 -1.17 -9.19
N GLN A 80 3.53 -1.61 -10.26
CA GLN A 80 2.13 -1.28 -10.52
C GLN A 80 1.20 -1.81 -9.43
N ALA A 81 1.37 -3.07 -9.03
CA ALA A 81 0.59 -3.64 -7.94
C ALA A 81 0.82 -2.90 -6.61
N PHE A 82 2.06 -2.50 -6.35
CA PHE A 82 2.42 -1.72 -5.16
C PHE A 82 1.80 -0.31 -5.18
N ASP A 83 1.78 0.36 -6.33
CA ASP A 83 1.12 1.66 -6.50
C ASP A 83 -0.40 1.57 -6.30
N GLU A 84 -1.03 0.51 -6.83
CA GLU A 84 -2.45 0.23 -6.61
C GLU A 84 -2.77 0.00 -5.12
N LEU A 85 -1.90 -0.67 -4.38
CA LEU A 85 -2.03 -0.87 -2.92
C LEU A 85 -1.99 0.49 -2.18
N ILE A 86 -1.00 1.34 -2.49
CA ILE A 86 -0.85 2.65 -1.84
C ILE A 86 -2.04 3.55 -2.15
N THR A 87 -2.48 3.59 -3.41
CA THR A 87 -3.58 4.47 -3.85
C THR A 87 -4.87 4.09 -3.13
N GLN A 88 -5.21 2.80 -3.03
CA GLN A 88 -6.41 2.34 -2.34
C GLN A 88 -6.32 2.58 -0.82
N THR A 89 -5.13 2.43 -0.23
CA THR A 89 -4.89 2.75 1.18
C THR A 89 -5.09 4.25 1.47
N ASN A 90 -4.58 5.12 0.60
CA ASN A 90 -4.73 6.56 0.72
C ASN A 90 -6.19 7.02 0.54
N ALA A 91 -6.96 6.36 -0.33
CA ALA A 91 -8.38 6.65 -0.50
C ALA A 91 -9.17 6.48 0.81
N SER A 92 -8.82 5.50 1.64
CA SER A 92 -9.45 5.26 2.94
C SER A 92 -9.21 6.40 3.93
N ARG A 93 -8.03 7.06 3.87
CA ARG A 93 -7.71 8.23 4.69
C ARG A 93 -8.56 9.46 4.33
N ALA A 94 -8.95 9.59 3.06
CA ALA A 94 -9.80 10.70 2.61
C ALA A 94 -11.20 10.68 3.27
N GLU A 95 -11.71 9.51 3.67
CA GLU A 95 -12.98 9.42 4.41
C GLU A 95 -12.86 10.02 5.82
N VAL A 96 -11.73 9.84 6.50
CA VAL A 96 -11.44 10.47 7.80
C VAL A 96 -11.41 11.99 7.65
N GLU A 97 -10.74 12.50 6.62
CA GLU A 97 -10.68 13.94 6.35
C GLU A 97 -12.07 14.52 6.08
N LYS A 98 -12.94 13.80 5.36
CA LYS A 98 -14.33 14.23 5.13
C LYS A 98 -15.10 14.36 6.44
N ILE A 99 -14.96 13.40 7.37
CA ILE A 99 -15.61 13.46 8.69
C ILE A 99 -15.04 14.61 9.52
N ALA A 100 -13.72 14.76 9.57
CA ALA A 100 -13.07 15.84 10.30
C ALA A 100 -13.49 17.23 9.77
N ASN A 101 -13.50 17.41 8.44
CA ASN A 101 -13.94 18.64 7.79
C ASN A 101 -15.43 18.90 8.00
N LYS A 102 -16.26 17.85 8.07
CA LYS A 102 -17.68 17.97 8.41
C LYS A 102 -17.85 18.61 9.79
N TYR A 103 -17.01 18.34 10.78
CA TYR A 103 -17.17 18.89 12.13
C TYR A 103 -16.17 20.00 12.50
N SER A 104 -15.34 20.46 11.55
CA SER A 104 -14.37 21.51 11.80
C SER A 104 -15.02 22.88 12.10
N PRO A 105 -14.36 23.77 12.87
CA PRO A 105 -14.92 25.05 13.32
C PRO A 105 -15.34 25.99 12.18
N ASN A 106 -14.83 25.79 10.96
CA ASN A 106 -15.29 26.50 9.76
C ASN A 106 -16.78 26.25 9.43
N ARG A 107 -17.40 25.17 9.95
CA ARG A 107 -18.86 24.98 9.89
C ARG A 107 -19.61 25.94 10.82
N ALA A 108 -19.12 26.16 12.04
CA ALA A 108 -19.74 27.07 13.00
C ALA A 108 -19.70 28.52 12.51
N ALA A 109 -18.60 28.91 11.85
CA ALA A 109 -18.46 30.23 11.21
C ALA A 109 -19.45 30.44 10.04
N ARG A 110 -19.77 29.40 9.24
CA ARG A 110 -20.78 29.48 8.17
C ARG A 110 -22.22 29.55 8.69
N ARG A 111 -22.50 28.96 9.86
CA ARG A 111 -23.82 29.05 10.52
C ARG A 111 -24.10 30.43 11.12
N LYS A 112 -23.08 31.16 11.57
CA LYS A 112 -23.23 32.54 12.09
C LYS A 112 -23.46 33.62 11.02
N LYS A 113 -23.28 33.29 9.73
CA LYS A 113 -23.48 34.21 8.59
C LYS A 113 -24.87 34.08 7.94
N LYS A 114 -25.79 33.33 8.53
CA LYS A 114 -27.18 33.17 8.07
C LYS A 114 -28.10 33.86 9.06
#